data_AF-A0A936PV23-F1
#
_entry.id   AF-A0A936PV23-F1
#
_cell.length_a   1.000
_cell.length_b   1.000
_cell.length_c   1.000
_cell.angle_alpha   90.00
_cell.angle_beta   90.00
_cell.angle_gamma   90.00
#
_symmetry.space_group_name_H-M   'P 1'
#
loop_
_entity.id
_entity.type
_entity.pdbx_description
1 polymer ?
#
loop_
_entity_poly.entity_id
_entity_poly.type
_entity_poly.pdbx_seq_one_letter_code
_entity_poly.pdbx_strand_id
1 'polypeptide(L)' 'MPETIFLRLLETEDKAAGLLELARQADSRAYGVDTAVFKQVPGSPMAYWVRPRVLSVF' A
#
# COMPACT_ATOMS: atom_id res chain seq x y z
N MET A 1 -12.72 -6.05 -11.15
CA MET A 1 -12.15 -6.19 -9.80
C MET A 1 -11.79 -4.78 -9.33
N PRO A 2 -12.16 -4.33 -8.12
CA PRO A 2 -11.86 -2.98 -7.68
C PRO A 2 -10.34 -2.81 -7.57
N GLU A 3 -9.77 -1.96 -8.42
CA GLU A 3 -8.35 -1.62 -8.40
C GLU A 3 -8.09 -0.71 -7.20
N THR A 4 -7.38 -1.20 -6.19
CA THR A 4 -6.98 -0.39 -5.04
C THR A 4 -5.55 0.09 -5.22
N ILE A 5 -5.30 1.35 -4.88
CA ILE A 5 -3.97 1.94 -5.00
C ILE A 5 -3.29 1.85 -3.64
N PHE A 6 -2.22 1.06 -3.56
CA PHE A 6 -1.31 1.07 -2.42
C PHE A 6 -0.24 2.14 -2.62
N LEU A 7 -0.04 2.97 -1.59
CA LEU A 7 0.94 4.05 -1.62
C LEU A 7 2.09 3.74 -0.67
N ARG A 8 3.31 3.60 -1.20
CA ARG A 8 4.51 3.36 -0.39
C ARG A 8 5.08 4.68 0.14
N LEU A 9 4.67 5.04 1.36
CA LEU A 9 5.13 6.25 2.05
C LEU A 9 6.22 5.98 3.10
N LEU A 10 7.02 4.91 2.96
CA LEU A 10 7.97 4.51 4.02
C LEU A 10 8.98 5.61 4.38
N GLU A 11 9.45 6.36 3.38
CA GLU A 11 10.44 7.42 3.53
C GLU A 11 9.82 8.79 3.85
N THR A 12 8.48 8.90 3.85
CA THR A 12 7.79 10.16 4.13
C THR A 12 7.42 10.24 5.60
N GLU A 13 7.96 11.20 6.33
CA GLU A 13 7.64 11.42 7.74
C GLU A 13 6.20 11.93 7.90
N ASP A 14 5.84 12.96 7.11
CA ASP A 14 4.46 13.46 7.01
C ASP A 14 3.64 12.66 5.98
N LYS A 15 2.89 11.68 6.48
CA LYS A 15 2.04 10.83 5.64
C LYS A 15 0.93 11.60 4.92
N ALA A 16 0.41 12.68 5.52
CA ALA A 16 -0.69 13.45 4.94
C ALA A 16 -0.19 14.28 3.75
N ALA A 17 0.95 14.95 3.89
CA ALA A 17 1.59 15.66 2.80
C ALA A 17 2.03 14.71 1.67
N GLY A 18 2.62 13.57 2.02
CA GLY A 18 3.00 12.54 1.04
C GLY A 18 1.81 12.00 0.24
N LEU A 19 0.68 11.78 0.89
CA LEU A 19 -0.56 11.37 0.22
C LEU A 19 -1.07 12.44 -0.75
N LEU A 20 -1.07 13.71 -0.33
CA LEU A 20 -1.56 14.81 -1.16
C LEU A 20 -0.75 14.98 -2.45
N GLU A 21 0.57 14.86 -2.35
CA GLU A 21 1.47 14.93 -3.51
C GLU A 21 1.24 13.75 -4.47
N LEU A 22 1.07 12.54 -3.93
CA LEU A 22 0.78 11.34 -4.72
C LEU A 22 -0.60 11.40 -5.41
N ALA A 23 -1.60 12.01 -4.77
CA ALA A 23 -2.92 12.17 -5.38
C ALA A 23 -2.92 13.13 -6.58
N ARG A 24 -1.89 14.00 -6.68
CA ARG A 24 -1.78 15.02 -7.74
C ARG A 24 -1.03 14.54 -8.97
N GLN A 25 -0.23 13.47 -8.87
CA GLN A 25 0.64 13.02 -9.95
C GLN A 25 0.70 11.49 -10.06
N ALA A 26 0.88 10.97 -11.27
CA ALA A 26 1.20 9.57 -11.49
C ALA A 26 2.62 9.29 -10.95
N ASP A 27 2.71 8.74 -9.74
CA ASP A 27 3.97 8.53 -9.04
C ASP A 27 4.32 7.03 -8.96
N SER A 28 5.61 6.73 -9.11
CA SER A 28 6.21 5.39 -8.99
C SER A 28 5.99 4.67 -7.65
N ARG A 29 5.50 5.37 -6.62
CA ARG A 29 5.16 4.86 -5.29
C ARG A 29 3.71 4.38 -5.19
N ALA A 30 2.90 4.60 -6.23
CA ALA A 30 1.55 4.08 -6.35
C ALA A 30 1.57 2.72 -7.05
N TYR A 31 0.95 1.72 -6.43
CA TYR A 31 0.86 0.36 -6.96
C TYR A 31 -0.60 -0.06 -7.04
N GLY A 32 -1.05 -0.46 -8.23
CA GLY A 32 -2.32 -1.15 -8.40
C GLY A 32 -2.22 -2.53 -7.73
N VAL A 33 -3.08 -2.76 -6.74
CA VAL A 33 -3.14 -4.02 -5.98
C VAL A 33 -4.59 -4.46 -5.83
N ASP A 34 -4.81 -5.76 -5.93
CA ASP A 34 -6.10 -6.37 -5.62
C ASP A 34 -6.34 -6.35 -4.10
N THR A 35 -7.52 -5.94 -3.65
CA THR A 35 -7.84 -5.95 -2.21
C THR A 35 -7.76 -7.34 -1.59
N ALA A 36 -7.95 -8.40 -2.39
CA ALA A 36 -7.84 -9.79 -1.96
C ALA A 36 -6.41 -10.16 -1.48
N VAL A 37 -5.38 -9.39 -1.85
CA VAL A 37 -4.00 -9.63 -1.41
C VAL A 37 -3.67 -9.01 -0.04
N PHE A 38 -4.56 -8.18 0.51
CA PHE A 38 -4.41 -7.69 1.88
C PHE A 38 -4.84 -8.77 2.88
N LYS A 39 -4.16 -8.83 4.01
CA LYS A 39 -4.52 -9.70 5.14
C LYS A 39 -4.79 -8.83 6.37
N GLN A 40 -5.86 -9.12 7.08
CA GLN A 40 -6.16 -8.45 8.34
C GLN A 40 -5.19 -8.92 9.43
N VAL A 41 -4.73 -8.00 10.28
CA VAL A 41 -4.00 -8.38 11.50
C VAL A 41 -5.03 -8.84 12.54
N PRO A 42 -4.94 -10.07 13.07
CA PRO A 42 -5.89 -10.56 14.08
C PRO A 42 -5.99 -9.61 15.28
N GLY A 43 -7.23 -9.25 15.66
CA GLY A 43 -7.47 -8.34 16.79
C GLY A 43 -7.21 -6.87 16.51
N SER A 44 -6.91 -6.47 15.26
CA SER A 44 -6.67 -5.08 14.87
C SER A 44 -7.62 -4.63 13.76
N PRO A 45 -8.02 -3.34 13.73
CA PRO A 45 -8.75 -2.76 12.61
C PRO A 45 -7.84 -2.54 11.38
N MET A 46 -6.54 -2.86 11.47
CA MET A 46 -5.58 -2.67 10.39
C MET A 46 -5.41 -3.93 9.54
N ALA A 47 -5.21 -3.71 8.24
CA ALA A 47 -4.75 -4.72 7.29
C ALA A 47 -3.31 -4.44 6.88
N TYR A 48 -2.58 -5.50 6.51
CA TYR A 48 -1.23 -5.41 5.99
C TYR A 48 -1.15 -6.01 4.59
N TRP A 49 -0.17 -5.54 3.83
CA TRP A 49 0.18 -6.06 2.52
C TRP A 49 1.69 -6.30 2.45
N VAL A 50 2.07 -7.42 1.85
CA VAL A 50 3.45 -7.77 1.56
C VAL A 50 3.56 -8.04 0.07
N ARG A 51 4.62 -7.52 -0.56
CA ARG A 51 4.88 -7.78 -1.98
C ARG A 51 4.99 -9.29 -2.23
N PRO A 52 4.36 -9.84 -3.29
CA PRO A 52 4.43 -11.28 -3.58
C PRO A 52 5.86 -11.83 -3.68
N ARG A 53 6.80 -11.05 -4.22
CA ARG A 53 8.21 -11.43 -4.30
C ARG A 53 8.88 -11.62 -2.93
N VAL A 54 8.41 -10.94 -1.89
CA VAL A 54 8.92 -11.13 -0.52
C VAL A 54 8.31 -12.39 0.10
N LEU A 55 7.04 -12.69 -0.19
CA LEU A 55 6.40 -13.93 0.26
C LEU A 55 7.03 -15.17 -0.38
N SER A 56 7.50 -15.10 -1.62
CA SER A 56 8.16 -16.24 -2.28
C SER A 56 9.53 -16.63 -1.71
N VAL A 57 10.04 -15.91 -0.71
CA VAL A 57 11.32 -16.19 -0.06
C VAL A 57 11.14 -16.97 1.26
N PHE A 58 9.90 -17.22 1.67
CA PHE A 58 9.52 -17.97 2.88
C PHE A 58 8.58 -19.12 2.50
#